data_AF-A0A8J5WMW1-F1
#
_entry.id   AF-A0A8J5WMW1-F1
#
_cell.length_a   1.000
_cell.length_b   1.000
_cell.length_c   1.000
_cell.angle_alpha   90.00
_cell.angle_beta   90.00
_cell.angle_gamma   90.00
#
_symmetry.space_group_name_H-M   'P 1'
#
loop_
_entity.id
_entity.type
_entity.pdbx_description
1 polymer ?
#
loop_
_entity_poly.entity_id
_entity_poly.type
_entity_poly.pdbx_seq_one_letter_code
_entity_poly.pdbx_strand_id
1 'polypeptide(L)'
;MAGVGTQPSLRKYLGALKDTTTVSLAKVNSDYKDLDIAIVKATNHVERPSKEKYIREIFHSISASRPRADVAYCIHALARRLSKTHNWAVALKTLIVIHRALREVDPTFREELINYGRSRSHMLNLAYFKDDSSAGAWDFSAWIRIYALYLEERLECFRVLKYDVETDPPRSRDLETGDLLDHLPPLQQLLFRLLACQVISFCLPSSAISPVSVFMFH
;
A
#
# COMPACT_ATOMS: atom_id res chain seq x y z
N MET A 1 33.61 -33.64 5.45
CA MET A 1 33.91 -32.48 6.31
C MET A 1 33.45 -31.22 5.61
N ALA A 2 32.84 -30.32 6.37
CA ALA A 2 32.17 -29.10 5.94
C ALA A 2 33.14 -27.98 5.54
N GLY A 3 32.63 -27.00 4.80
CA GLY A 3 33.31 -25.74 4.51
C GLY A 3 32.45 -24.77 3.69
N VAL A 4 31.31 -24.36 4.26
CA VAL A 4 30.43 -23.29 3.74
C VAL A 4 30.95 -21.93 4.24
N GLY A 5 30.98 -20.94 3.34
CA GLY A 5 31.15 -19.52 3.64
C GLY A 5 31.70 -18.77 2.41
N THR A 6 31.25 -17.61 1.97
CA THR A 6 30.35 -16.59 2.54
C THR A 6 30.01 -15.66 1.36
N GLN A 7 28.79 -15.70 0.80
CA GLN A 7 28.37 -14.77 -0.27
C GLN A 7 27.22 -13.82 0.13
N PRO A 8 27.35 -12.99 1.20
CA PRO A 8 26.37 -11.94 1.50
C PRO A 8 26.73 -10.54 0.97
N SER A 9 27.79 -10.35 0.17
CA SER A 9 28.22 -8.99 -0.24
C SER A 9 27.64 -8.53 -1.59
N LEU A 10 27.47 -9.42 -2.57
CA LEU A 10 27.15 -9.00 -3.94
C LEU A 10 25.73 -8.46 -4.11
N ARG A 11 24.73 -9.05 -3.42
CA ARG A 11 23.33 -8.58 -3.50
C ARG A 11 23.13 -7.19 -2.87
N LYS A 12 23.86 -6.89 -1.79
CA LYS A 12 23.78 -5.60 -1.09
C LYS A 12 24.40 -4.47 -1.94
N TYR A 13 25.50 -4.78 -2.65
CA TYR A 13 26.12 -3.85 -3.60
C TYR A 13 25.26 -3.65 -4.86
N LEU A 14 24.65 -4.71 -5.40
CA LEU A 14 23.74 -4.60 -6.56
C LEU A 14 22.46 -3.82 -6.22
N GLY A 15 21.90 -4.02 -5.02
CA GLY A 15 20.76 -3.23 -4.53
C GLY A 15 21.12 -1.75 -4.37
N ALA A 16 22.28 -1.45 -3.79
CA ALA A 16 22.77 -0.08 -3.63
C ALA A 16 23.07 0.59 -4.98
N LEU A 17 23.60 -0.13 -5.97
CA LEU A 17 23.80 0.39 -7.32
C LEU A 17 22.48 0.68 -8.02
N LYS A 18 21.50 -0.23 -7.92
CA LYS A 18 20.16 -0.04 -8.50
C LYS A 18 19.45 1.16 -7.87
N ASP A 19 19.56 1.31 -6.55
CA ASP A 19 19.06 2.49 -5.83
C ASP A 19 19.79 3.76 -6.29
N THR A 20 21.11 3.70 -6.51
CA THR A 20 21.91 4.83 -7.01
C THR A 20 21.54 5.22 -8.45
N THR A 21 21.25 4.26 -9.35
CA THR A 21 20.82 4.57 -10.72
C THR A 21 19.40 5.15 -10.76
N THR A 22 18.49 4.70 -9.88
CA THR A 22 17.16 5.33 -9.75
C THR A 22 17.23 6.75 -9.19
N VAL A 23 18.12 7.01 -8.22
CA VAL A 23 18.38 8.36 -7.70
C VAL A 23 19.06 9.25 -8.75
N SER A 24 19.86 8.67 -9.65
CA SER A 24 20.51 9.39 -10.75
C SER A 24 19.53 9.74 -11.88
N LEU A 25 18.56 8.86 -12.17
CA LEU A 25 17.49 9.14 -13.13
C LEU A 25 16.53 10.23 -12.60
N ALA A 26 16.32 10.26 -11.28
CA ALA A 26 15.61 11.36 -10.59
C ALA A 26 16.43 12.67 -10.52
N LYS A 27 17.67 12.69 -11.04
CA LYS A 27 18.54 13.87 -11.07
C LYS A 27 18.42 14.68 -12.36
N VAL A 28 17.61 14.24 -13.32
CA VAL A 28 17.09 15.08 -14.40
C VAL A 28 15.99 15.95 -13.80
N ASN A 29 15.98 17.24 -14.11
CA ASN A 29 15.20 18.30 -13.45
C ASN A 29 13.67 18.08 -13.60
N SER A 30 13.11 17.11 -12.88
CA SER A 30 11.68 16.85 -12.82
C SER A 30 11.08 17.59 -11.64
N ASP A 31 9.95 18.28 -11.86
CA ASP A 31 9.18 18.98 -10.83
C ASP A 31 8.78 18.08 -9.63
N TYR A 32 8.92 16.76 -9.77
CA TYR A 32 8.55 15.74 -8.80
C TYR A 32 9.71 15.07 -8.05
N LYS A 33 10.94 15.60 -8.16
CA LYS A 33 12.14 14.95 -7.61
C LYS A 33 12.04 14.66 -6.11
N ASP A 34 11.58 15.63 -5.32
CA ASP A 34 11.51 15.47 -3.86
C ASP A 34 10.44 14.44 -3.46
N LEU A 35 9.33 14.41 -4.19
CA LEU A 35 8.30 13.38 -4.04
C LEU A 35 8.84 11.99 -4.37
N ASP A 36 9.57 11.83 -5.48
CA ASP A 36 10.18 10.55 -5.84
C ASP A 36 11.18 10.07 -4.77
N ILE A 37 11.98 10.99 -4.23
CA ILE A 37 12.88 10.69 -3.10
C ILE A 37 12.07 10.25 -1.88
N ALA A 38 10.99 10.95 -1.53
CA ALA A 38 10.13 10.60 -0.41
C ALA A 38 9.51 9.21 -0.58
N ILE A 39 8.97 8.89 -1.76
CA ILE A 39 8.41 7.57 -2.09
C ILE A 39 9.46 6.48 -1.93
N VAL A 40 10.65 6.64 -2.52
CA VAL A 40 11.74 5.65 -2.42
C VAL A 40 12.20 5.48 -0.97
N LYS A 41 12.31 6.57 -0.21
CA LYS A 41 12.74 6.52 1.20
C LYS A 41 11.67 5.94 2.12
N ALA A 42 10.39 6.19 1.87
CA ALA A 42 9.29 5.58 2.59
C ALA A 42 9.20 4.08 2.30
N THR A 43 9.41 3.68 1.04
CA THR A 43 9.24 2.30 0.54
C THR A 43 10.56 1.58 0.29
N ASN A 44 11.56 1.81 1.16
CA ASN A 44 12.85 1.12 1.05
C ASN A 44 12.75 -0.34 1.54
N HIS A 45 13.71 -1.18 1.12
CA HIS A 45 13.77 -2.60 1.46
C HIS A 45 14.15 -2.91 2.92
N VAL A 46 14.41 -1.90 3.75
CA VAL A 46 14.82 -2.12 5.15
C VAL A 46 13.61 -2.53 5.97
N GLU A 47 13.65 -3.66 6.67
CA GLU A 47 12.54 -4.24 7.44
C GLU A 47 12.24 -3.50 8.75
N ARG A 48 11.96 -2.21 8.65
CA ARG A 48 11.56 -1.33 9.75
C ARG A 48 10.52 -0.31 9.26
N PRO A 49 9.68 0.24 10.14
CA PRO A 49 8.74 1.28 9.78
C PRO A 49 9.40 2.45 9.03
N SER A 50 8.66 2.99 8.05
CA SER A 50 9.03 4.20 7.33
C SER A 50 9.15 5.37 8.30
N LYS A 51 10.11 6.27 8.08
CA LYS A 51 10.19 7.50 8.88
C LYS A 51 9.00 8.39 8.54
N GLU A 52 8.33 8.89 9.56
CA GLU A 52 7.11 9.70 9.43
C GLU A 52 7.28 10.92 8.52
N LYS A 53 8.47 11.55 8.54
CA LYS A 53 8.78 12.69 7.67
C LYS A 53 8.57 12.41 6.17
N TYR A 54 8.83 11.19 5.71
CA TYR A 54 8.62 10.84 4.30
C TYR A 54 7.15 10.60 3.98
N ILE A 55 6.39 10.09 4.95
CA ILE A 55 4.94 9.91 4.81
C ILE A 55 4.24 11.27 4.72
N ARG A 56 4.61 12.21 5.60
CA ARG A 56 4.09 13.58 5.57
C ARG A 56 4.37 14.29 4.25
N GLU A 57 5.56 14.12 3.70
CA GLU A 57 5.92 14.68 2.39
C GLU A 57 5.03 14.12 1.27
N ILE A 58 4.81 12.79 1.26
CA ILE A 58 3.91 12.14 0.32
C ILE A 58 2.49 12.69 0.49
N PHE A 59 1.99 12.80 1.72
CA PHE A 59 0.62 13.27 2.00
C PHE A 59 0.42 14.72 1.59
N HIS A 60 1.44 15.55 1.79
CA HIS A 60 1.44 16.92 1.33
C HIS A 60 1.36 17.05 -0.21
N SER A 61 1.85 16.06 -0.96
CA SER A 61 1.76 16.03 -2.42
C SER A 61 0.39 15.57 -2.94
N ILE A 62 -0.43 14.95 -2.08
CA ILE A 62 -1.76 14.42 -2.42
C ILE A 62 -2.91 15.12 -1.69
N SER A 63 -2.64 16.24 -1.01
CA SER A 63 -3.67 17.01 -0.31
C SER A 63 -4.58 17.77 -1.28
N ALA A 64 -5.81 18.09 -0.87
CA ALA A 64 -6.83 18.77 -1.68
C ALA A 64 -6.36 20.09 -2.32
N SER A 65 -5.44 20.80 -1.67
CA SER A 65 -4.84 22.05 -2.16
C SER A 65 -3.88 21.86 -3.34
N ARG A 66 -3.50 20.62 -3.68
CA ARG A 66 -2.55 20.31 -4.75
C ARG A 66 -3.23 20.22 -6.12
N PRO A 67 -2.52 20.59 -7.21
CA PRO A 67 -2.95 20.32 -8.57
C PRO A 67 -3.24 18.84 -8.79
N ARG A 68 -4.30 18.52 -9.55
CA ARG A 68 -4.70 17.13 -9.84
C ARG A 68 -3.61 16.34 -10.59
N ALA A 69 -2.81 17.04 -11.39
CA ALA A 69 -1.65 16.45 -12.07
C ALA A 69 -0.62 15.88 -11.07
N ASP A 70 -0.38 16.57 -9.95
CA ASP A 70 0.57 16.14 -8.92
C ASP A 70 0.05 14.92 -8.16
N VAL A 71 -1.25 14.94 -7.82
CA VAL A 71 -1.92 13.79 -7.20
C VAL A 71 -1.84 12.56 -8.12
N ALA A 72 -2.18 12.74 -9.40
CA ALA A 72 -2.11 11.68 -10.39
C ALA A 72 -0.68 11.16 -10.59
N TYR A 73 0.33 12.05 -10.55
CA TYR A 73 1.73 11.65 -10.58
C TYR A 73 2.10 10.79 -9.37
N CYS A 74 1.73 11.22 -8.16
CA CYS A 74 2.01 10.46 -6.94
C CYS A 74 1.37 9.06 -6.98
N ILE A 75 0.10 8.97 -7.38
CA ILE A 75 -0.60 7.69 -7.56
C ILE A 75 0.14 6.82 -8.57
N HIS A 76 0.51 7.38 -9.73
CA HIS A 76 1.27 6.66 -10.74
C HIS A 76 2.63 6.19 -10.23
N ALA A 77 3.35 7.00 -9.46
CA ALA A 77 4.64 6.66 -8.90
C ALA A 77 4.54 5.50 -7.89
N LEU A 78 3.52 5.50 -7.03
CA LEU A 78 3.21 4.40 -6.11
C LEU A 78 2.81 3.12 -6.84
N ALA A 79 1.95 3.22 -7.86
CA ALA A 79 1.55 2.09 -8.69
C ALA A 79 2.75 1.45 -9.41
N ARG A 80 3.62 2.31 -9.97
CA ARG A 80 4.88 1.90 -10.59
C ARG A 80 5.85 1.26 -9.61
N ARG A 81 5.84 1.67 -8.34
CA ARG A 81 6.64 1.06 -7.27
C ARG A 81 6.17 -0.36 -6.96
N LEU A 82 4.85 -0.59 -6.90
CA LEU A 82 4.24 -1.91 -6.72
C LEU A 82 4.53 -2.84 -7.90
N SER A 83 4.33 -2.38 -9.14
CA SER A 83 4.46 -3.25 -10.32
C SER A 83 5.89 -3.69 -10.63
N LYS A 84 6.90 -2.93 -10.18
CA LYS A 84 8.32 -3.21 -10.44
C LYS A 84 9.04 -3.93 -9.30
N THR A 85 8.42 -4.06 -8.13
CA THR A 85 9.08 -4.67 -6.97
C THR A 85 8.76 -6.15 -6.88
N HIS A 86 9.77 -6.95 -6.55
CA HIS A 86 9.63 -8.33 -6.11
C HIS A 86 10.02 -8.48 -4.63
N ASN A 87 10.31 -7.37 -3.94
CA ASN A 87 10.67 -7.38 -2.53
C ASN A 87 9.43 -7.15 -1.67
N TRP A 88 9.16 -8.08 -0.74
CA TRP A 88 7.99 -8.04 0.13
C TRP A 88 7.96 -6.77 1.00
N ALA A 89 9.10 -6.33 1.54
CA ALA A 89 9.15 -5.16 2.42
C ALA A 89 8.81 -3.86 1.67
N VAL A 90 9.28 -3.73 0.41
CA VAL A 90 8.92 -2.60 -0.46
C VAL A 90 7.42 -2.62 -0.75
N ALA A 91 6.88 -3.77 -1.19
CA ALA A 91 5.46 -3.90 -1.52
C ALA A 91 4.56 -3.60 -0.32
N LEU A 92 4.86 -4.20 0.83
CA LEU A 92 4.15 -3.98 2.08
C LEU A 92 4.12 -2.50 2.47
N LYS A 93 5.29 -1.84 2.46
CA LYS A 93 5.36 -0.41 2.81
C LYS A 93 4.61 0.46 1.83
N THR A 94 4.62 0.14 0.54
CA THR A 94 3.83 0.88 -0.45
C THR A 94 2.33 0.72 -0.15
N LEU A 95 1.85 -0.49 0.16
CA LEU A 95 0.46 -0.70 0.58
C LEU A 95 0.12 0.04 1.87
N ILE A 96 1.03 0.10 2.85
CA ILE A 96 0.84 0.89 4.08
C ILE A 96 0.73 2.38 3.79
N VAL A 97 1.56 2.93 2.89
CA VAL A 97 1.46 4.34 2.47
C VAL A 97 0.09 4.61 1.85
N ILE A 98 -0.38 3.74 0.96
CA ILE A 98 -1.70 3.86 0.33
C ILE A 98 -2.80 3.77 1.38
N HIS A 99 -2.75 2.78 2.26
CA HIS A 99 -3.76 2.60 3.30
C HIS A 99 -3.85 3.83 4.23
N ARG A 100 -2.71 4.33 4.69
CA ARG A 100 -2.68 5.54 5.52
C ARG A 100 -3.19 6.75 4.76
N ALA A 101 -2.85 6.90 3.48
CA ALA A 101 -3.41 7.97 2.65
C ALA A 101 -4.94 7.88 2.55
N LEU A 102 -5.48 6.67 2.42
CA LEU A 102 -6.92 6.43 2.45
C LEU A 102 -7.59 6.70 3.80
N ARG A 103 -6.85 6.81 4.92
CA ARG A 103 -7.42 7.15 6.24
C ARG A 103 -7.22 8.62 6.61
N GLU A 104 -6.02 9.13 6.36
CA GLU A 104 -5.53 10.41 6.90
C GLU A 104 -5.67 11.58 5.92
N VAL A 105 -5.80 11.32 4.61
CA VAL A 105 -5.94 12.36 3.57
C VAL A 105 -7.42 12.59 3.28
N ASP A 106 -7.71 13.75 2.70
CA ASP A 106 -9.06 14.13 2.32
C ASP A 106 -9.74 13.11 1.39
N PRO A 107 -11.09 13.09 1.35
CA PRO A 107 -11.84 12.17 0.50
C PRO A 107 -11.53 12.27 -1.01
N THR A 108 -11.04 13.41 -1.50
CA THR A 108 -10.77 13.59 -2.93
C THR A 108 -9.63 12.69 -3.42
N PHE A 109 -8.68 12.33 -2.54
CA PHE A 109 -7.67 11.33 -2.87
C PHE A 109 -8.26 9.95 -3.19
N ARG A 110 -9.31 9.51 -2.46
CA ARG A 110 -9.99 8.23 -2.70
C ARG A 110 -10.60 8.18 -4.10
N GLU A 111 -11.24 9.29 -4.51
CA GLU A 111 -11.84 9.43 -5.84
C GLU A 111 -10.79 9.38 -6.95
N GLU A 112 -9.69 10.11 -6.81
CA GLU A 112 -8.56 10.08 -7.77
C GLU A 112 -7.96 8.68 -7.89
N LEU A 113 -7.83 7.96 -6.77
CA LEU A 113 -7.33 6.58 -6.76
C LEU A 113 -8.27 5.62 -7.49
N ILE A 114 -9.59 5.75 -7.28
CA ILE A 114 -10.62 4.96 -7.99
C ILE A 114 -10.58 5.28 -9.49
N ASN A 115 -10.48 6.55 -9.87
CA ASN A 115 -10.40 6.99 -11.26
C ASN A 115 -9.13 6.46 -11.95
N TYR A 116 -8.01 6.43 -11.24
CA TYR A 116 -6.79 5.80 -11.71
C TYR A 116 -6.99 4.31 -11.96
N GLY A 117 -7.56 3.58 -10.99
CA GLY A 117 -7.80 2.13 -11.09
C GLY A 117 -8.68 1.73 -12.28
N ARG A 118 -9.69 2.53 -12.62
CA ARG A 118 -10.55 2.33 -13.80
C ARG A 118 -9.82 2.50 -15.12
N SER A 119 -8.92 3.48 -15.20
CA SER A 119 -8.25 3.85 -16.45
C SER A 119 -6.98 3.03 -16.71
N ARG A 120 -6.31 2.56 -15.65
CA ARG A 120 -5.01 1.88 -15.74
C ARG A 120 -4.97 0.71 -14.77
N SER A 121 -5.21 -0.49 -15.31
CA SER A 121 -4.89 -1.81 -14.74
C SER A 121 -4.78 -1.83 -13.21
N HIS A 122 -5.91 -2.05 -12.52
CA HIS A 122 -6.01 -2.40 -11.08
C HIS A 122 -4.72 -2.24 -10.29
N MET A 123 -4.43 -1.02 -9.81
CA MET A 123 -3.18 -0.66 -9.13
C MET A 123 -2.78 -1.63 -8.00
N LEU A 124 -3.79 -2.23 -7.34
CA LEU A 124 -3.65 -3.13 -6.21
C LEU A 124 -3.73 -4.62 -6.60
N ASN A 125 -3.83 -4.95 -7.88
CA ASN A 125 -3.85 -6.35 -8.32
C ASN A 125 -2.45 -6.97 -8.16
N LEU A 126 -2.25 -7.57 -7.00
CA LEU A 126 -1.04 -8.28 -6.63
C LEU A 126 -1.24 -9.80 -6.66
N ALA A 127 -2.25 -10.35 -7.35
CA ALA A 127 -2.58 -11.78 -7.29
C ALA A 127 -1.37 -12.74 -7.51
N TYR A 128 -0.43 -12.32 -8.35
CA TYR A 128 0.79 -13.06 -8.69
C TYR A 128 2.06 -12.55 -7.98
N PHE A 129 1.93 -11.60 -7.05
CA PHE A 129 3.06 -11.09 -6.27
C PHE A 129 3.70 -12.22 -5.45
N LYS A 130 5.02 -12.33 -5.58
CA LYS A 130 5.83 -13.35 -4.91
C LYS A 130 7.25 -12.85 -4.72
N ASP A 131 7.76 -13.03 -3.50
CA ASP A 131 9.15 -12.84 -3.13
C ASP A 131 9.74 -14.21 -2.72
N ASP A 132 10.60 -14.75 -3.58
CA ASP A 132 11.26 -16.06 -3.40
C ASP A 132 12.61 -15.96 -2.69
N SER A 133 12.91 -14.84 -2.02
CA SER A 133 14.21 -14.62 -1.39
C SER A 133 14.47 -15.46 -0.14
N SER A 134 13.41 -15.86 0.58
CA SER A 134 13.48 -16.69 1.79
C SER A 134 12.14 -17.35 2.10
N ALA A 135 12.12 -18.36 2.99
CA ALA A 135 10.89 -18.99 3.44
C ALA A 135 9.91 -17.99 4.07
N GLY A 136 10.40 -17.09 4.93
CA GLY A 136 9.56 -16.04 5.53
C GLY A 136 9.02 -15.03 4.50
N ALA A 137 9.75 -14.78 3.41
CA ALA A 137 9.26 -13.92 2.32
C ALA A 137 8.06 -14.53 1.59
N TRP A 138 7.90 -15.86 1.61
CA TRP A 138 6.76 -16.54 1.04
C TRP A 138 5.47 -16.27 1.83
N ASP A 139 5.56 -16.32 3.17
CA ASP A 139 4.45 -15.97 4.06
C ASP A 139 4.06 -14.49 3.91
N PHE A 140 5.06 -13.60 3.84
CA PHE A 140 4.81 -12.18 3.54
C PHE A 140 4.15 -11.97 2.18
N SER A 141 4.54 -12.73 1.16
CA SER A 141 3.93 -12.65 -0.17
C SER A 141 2.46 -13.09 -0.14
N ALA A 142 2.13 -14.15 0.60
CA ALA A 142 0.73 -14.54 0.80
C ALA A 142 -0.07 -13.45 1.50
N TRP A 143 0.48 -12.88 2.58
CA TRP A 143 -0.18 -11.84 3.33
C TRP A 143 -0.37 -10.54 2.53
N ILE A 144 0.65 -10.10 1.78
CA ILE A 144 0.60 -8.90 0.92
C ILE A 144 -0.52 -9.00 -0.13
N ARG A 145 -0.72 -10.18 -0.72
CA ARG A 145 -1.79 -10.42 -1.68
C ARG A 145 -3.17 -10.21 -1.07
N ILE A 146 -3.36 -10.70 0.15
CA ILE A 146 -4.63 -10.60 0.88
C ILE A 146 -4.85 -9.17 1.34
N TYR A 147 -3.80 -8.48 1.79
CA TYR A 147 -3.90 -7.08 2.16
C TYR A 147 -4.22 -6.16 0.98
N ALA A 148 -3.64 -6.43 -0.20
CA ALA A 148 -3.97 -5.68 -1.40
C ALA A 148 -5.43 -5.87 -1.81
N LEU A 149 -5.95 -7.10 -1.71
CA LEU A 149 -7.37 -7.39 -1.92
C LEU A 149 -8.27 -6.67 -0.90
N TYR A 150 -7.86 -6.60 0.37
CA TYR A 150 -8.58 -5.81 1.37
C TYR A 150 -8.68 -4.34 0.98
N LEU A 151 -7.58 -3.72 0.56
CA LEU A 151 -7.58 -2.33 0.13
C LEU A 151 -8.41 -2.11 -1.15
N GLU A 152 -8.42 -3.07 -2.08
CA GLU A 152 -9.26 -3.03 -3.27
C GLU A 152 -10.76 -3.10 -2.91
N GLU A 153 -11.17 -4.03 -2.04
CA GLU A 153 -12.55 -4.11 -1.57
C GLU A 153 -12.96 -2.88 -0.75
N ARG A 154 -12.02 -2.25 -0.01
CA ARG A 154 -12.30 -1.00 0.70
C ARG A 154 -12.63 0.14 -0.27
N LEU A 155 -11.89 0.26 -1.38
CA LEU A 155 -12.18 1.24 -2.42
C LEU A 155 -13.50 0.95 -3.14
N GLU A 156 -13.78 -0.33 -3.39
CA GLU A 156 -15.03 -0.76 -4.00
C GLU A 156 -16.24 -0.50 -3.09
N CYS A 157 -16.10 -0.75 -1.80
CA CYS A 157 -17.08 -0.43 -0.78
C CYS A 157 -17.39 1.08 -0.77
N PHE A 158 -16.37 1.94 -0.74
CA PHE A 158 -16.54 3.39 -0.87
C PHE A 158 -17.22 3.77 -2.20
N ARG A 159 -16.87 3.12 -3.30
CA ARG A 159 -17.45 3.38 -4.63
C ARG A 159 -18.96 3.12 -4.66
N VAL A 160 -19.42 2.07 -3.99
CA VAL A 160 -20.84 1.68 -3.91
C VAL A 160 -21.57 2.56 -2.90
N LEU A 161 -21.04 2.68 -1.68
CA LEU A 161 -21.72 3.32 -0.54
C LEU A 161 -21.64 4.84 -0.52
N LYS A 162 -20.66 5.44 -1.21
CA LYS A 162 -20.38 6.90 -1.23
C LYS A 162 -19.98 7.52 0.11
N TYR A 163 -19.73 6.71 1.14
CA TYR A 163 -19.10 7.13 2.40
C TYR A 163 -18.03 6.11 2.80
N ASP A 164 -17.14 6.52 3.69
CA ASP A 164 -16.08 5.67 4.23
C ASP A 164 -16.55 5.04 5.55
N VAL A 165 -16.61 3.71 5.59
CA VAL A 165 -17.18 2.94 6.71
C VAL A 165 -16.39 3.13 8.01
N GLU A 166 -15.09 3.39 7.93
CA GLU A 166 -14.23 3.58 9.11
C GLU A 166 -14.31 5.00 9.65
N THR A 167 -14.34 6.01 8.78
CA THR A 167 -14.33 7.42 9.20
C THR A 167 -15.72 8.00 9.41
N ASP A 168 -16.70 7.54 8.65
CA ASP A 168 -18.10 8.01 8.68
C ASP A 168 -19.04 6.80 8.86
N PRO A 169 -19.01 6.11 10.01
CA PRO A 169 -19.91 5.00 10.25
C PRO A 169 -21.36 5.51 10.15
N PRO A 170 -22.19 4.95 9.26
CA PRO A 170 -23.58 5.34 9.18
C PRO A 170 -24.18 5.01 10.54
N ARG A 171 -25.00 5.93 11.07
CA ARG A 171 -25.95 5.53 12.09
C ARG A 171 -26.89 4.55 11.40
N SER A 172 -26.59 3.25 11.50
CA SER A 172 -27.35 2.16 10.89
C SER A 172 -28.84 2.18 11.24
N ARG A 173 -29.22 2.99 12.23
CA ARG A 173 -30.58 3.26 12.69
C ARG A 173 -31.37 4.21 11.78
N ASP A 174 -30.68 4.99 10.93
CA ASP A 174 -31.29 6.05 10.11
C ASP A 174 -31.44 5.64 8.63
N LEU A 175 -31.00 4.43 8.24
CA LEU A 175 -31.11 3.91 6.88
C LEU A 175 -32.45 3.19 6.65
N GLU A 176 -33.05 3.41 5.49
CA GLU A 176 -34.24 2.67 5.08
C GLU A 176 -33.90 1.19 4.84
N THR A 177 -34.88 0.28 4.98
CA THR A 177 -34.64 -1.16 4.78
C THR A 177 -34.12 -1.48 3.38
N GLY A 178 -34.53 -0.72 2.35
CA GLY A 178 -34.00 -0.86 0.99
C GLY A 178 -32.51 -0.54 0.91
N ASP A 179 -32.11 0.63 1.42
CA ASP A 179 -30.70 1.04 1.45
C ASP A 179 -29.84 0.05 2.24
N LEU A 180 -30.37 -0.50 3.33
CA LEU A 180 -29.65 -1.51 4.12
C LEU A 180 -29.36 -2.77 3.32
N LEU A 181 -30.32 -3.25 2.51
CA LEU A 181 -30.12 -4.42 1.66
C LEU A 181 -29.07 -4.17 0.57
N ASP A 182 -29.00 -2.95 0.04
CA ASP A 182 -27.96 -2.57 -0.92
C ASP A 182 -26.59 -2.38 -0.26
N HIS A 183 -26.56 -1.94 1.00
CA HIS A 183 -25.32 -1.72 1.75
C HIS A 183 -24.71 -3.02 2.28
N LEU A 184 -25.51 -4.03 2.60
CA LEU A 184 -25.05 -5.26 3.24
C LEU A 184 -23.98 -6.03 2.42
N PRO A 185 -24.15 -6.27 1.10
CA PRO A 185 -23.16 -7.03 0.32
C PRO A 185 -21.74 -6.42 0.32
N PRO A 186 -21.51 -5.13 0.01
CA PRO A 186 -20.16 -4.56 0.03
C PRO A 186 -19.56 -4.53 1.45
N LEU A 187 -20.38 -4.31 2.48
CA LEU A 187 -19.93 -4.37 3.88
C LEU A 187 -19.49 -5.78 4.28
N GLN A 188 -20.27 -6.79 3.93
CA GLN A 188 -19.94 -8.20 4.20
C GLN A 188 -18.65 -8.61 3.49
N GLN A 189 -18.47 -8.20 2.24
CA GLN A 189 -17.28 -8.50 1.47
C GLN A 189 -16.03 -7.83 2.05
N LEU A 190 -16.14 -6.55 2.45
CA LEU A 190 -15.06 -5.84 3.12
C LEU A 190 -14.67 -6.53 4.44
N LEU A 191 -15.64 -6.89 5.27
CA LEU A 191 -15.41 -7.63 6.52
C LEU A 191 -14.74 -8.97 6.27
N PHE A 192 -15.18 -9.71 5.25
CA PHE A 192 -14.57 -10.99 4.87
C PHE A 192 -13.08 -10.85 4.54
N ARG A 193 -12.68 -9.80 3.80
CA ARG A 193 -11.25 -9.54 3.52
C ARG A 193 -10.47 -9.12 4.76
N LEU A 194 -11.06 -8.31 5.62
CA LEU A 194 -10.42 -7.89 6.87
C LEU A 194 -10.11 -9.11 7.76
N LEU A 195 -11.08 -10.01 7.91
CA LEU A 195 -10.91 -11.26 8.65
C LEU A 195 -9.84 -12.16 8.00
N ALA A 196 -9.78 -12.23 6.67
CA ALA A 196 -8.72 -12.95 5.98
C ALA A 196 -7.32 -12.39 6.28
N CYS A 197 -7.19 -11.07 6.42
CA CYS A 197 -5.94 -10.44 6.85
C CYS A 197 -5.57 -10.83 8.29
N GLN A 198 -6.56 -10.93 9.19
CA GLN A 198 -6.33 -11.33 10.58
C GLN A 198 -5.83 -12.78 10.68
N VAL A 199 -6.49 -13.70 9.99
CA VAL A 199 -6.16 -15.14 10.05
C VAL A 199 -4.73 -15.41 9.59
N ILE A 200 -4.30 -14.76 8.50
CA ILE A 200 -2.96 -14.97 7.94
C ILE A 200 -1.89 -14.19 8.72
N SER A 201 -2.26 -13.10 9.41
CA SER A 201 -1.34 -12.36 10.29
C SER A 201 -0.76 -13.24 11.40
N PHE A 202 -1.49 -14.26 11.88
CA PHE A 202 -0.98 -15.22 12.87
C PHE A 202 0.15 -16.12 12.33
N CYS A 203 0.32 -16.19 11.01
CA CYS A 203 1.41 -16.92 10.37
C CYS A 203 2.67 -16.05 10.19
N LEU A 204 2.60 -14.74 10.45
CA LEU A 204 3.75 -13.84 10.33
C LEU A 204 4.52 -13.71 11.67
N PRO A 205 5.85 -13.47 11.64
CA PRO A 205 6.60 -13.18 12.85
C PRO A 205 6.17 -11.83 13.48
N SER A 206 6.18 -11.76 14.82
CA SER A 206 5.65 -10.62 15.62
C SER A 206 6.23 -9.24 15.26
N SER A 207 7.45 -9.19 14.72
CA SER A 207 8.11 -7.96 14.26
C SER A 207 7.41 -7.31 13.06
N ALA A 208 6.69 -8.08 12.25
CA ALA A 208 5.93 -7.59 11.11
C ALA A 208 4.43 -7.38 11.41
N ILE A 209 3.92 -8.04 12.44
CA ILE A 209 2.55 -7.88 12.94
C ILE A 209 2.36 -6.47 13.54
N SER A 210 3.35 -5.95 14.27
CA SER A 210 3.17 -4.73 15.07
C SER A 210 2.76 -3.47 14.29
N PRO A 211 3.33 -3.12 13.12
CA PRO A 211 2.89 -1.94 12.39
C PRO A 211 1.52 -2.15 11.72
N VAL A 212 1.31 -3.34 11.15
CA VAL A 212 0.14 -3.67 10.36
C VAL A 212 -1.10 -3.85 11.22
N SER A 213 -0.99 -4.57 12.35
CA SER A 213 -2.08 -4.75 13.29
C SER A 213 -2.47 -3.45 13.96
N VAL A 214 -1.52 -2.54 14.21
CA VAL A 214 -1.85 -1.19 14.71
C VAL A 214 -2.64 -0.41 13.67
N PHE A 215 -2.38 -0.53 12.37
CA PHE A 215 -3.14 0.22 11.35
C PHE A 215 -4.45 -0.45 10.91
N MET A 216 -4.59 -1.78 11.06
CA MET A 216 -5.83 -2.50 10.73
C MET A 216 -6.83 -2.55 11.88
N PHE A 217 -6.38 -2.56 13.13
CA PHE A 217 -7.24 -2.79 14.30
C PHE A 217 -7.28 -1.61 15.29
N HIS A 218 -6.55 -0.53 15.04
CA HIS A 218 -6.65 0.76 15.75
C HIS A 218 -6.78 1.92 14.75
#